data_AF-A0A847H1J3-F1
#
_entry.id   AF-A0A847H1J3-F1
#
_cell.length_a   1.000
_cell.length_b   1.000
_cell.length_c   1.000
_cell.angle_alpha   90.00
_cell.angle_beta   90.00
_cell.angle_gamma   90.00
#
_symmetry.space_group_name_H-M   'P 1'
#
loop_
_entity.id
_entity.type
_entity.pdbx_description
1 polymer ?
#
loop_
_entity_poly.entity_id
_entity_poly.type
_entity_poly.pdbx_seq_one_letter_code
_entity_poly.pdbx_strand_id
1 'polypeptide(L)' 'YAYPKQLGLRVMSAGLIVNDKFDEEEGGMHERVMKWREASNHQDVYEVAELRAQLQICAEAGYMWKDTIGT' A
#
# COMPACT_ATOMS: atom_id res chain seq x y z
N TYR A 1 9.41 -8.25 -16.55
CA TYR A 1 8.61 -8.97 -15.53
C TYR A 1 7.13 -8.81 -15.88
N ALA A 2 6.39 -9.89 -16.16
CA ALA A 2 4.99 -9.80 -16.61
C ALA A 2 4.03 -9.69 -15.41
N TYR A 3 3.44 -8.52 -15.19
CA TYR A 3 2.33 -8.39 -14.25
C TYR A 3 1.10 -9.10 -14.82
N PRO A 4 0.38 -9.92 -14.02
CA PRO A 4 -0.81 -10.59 -14.50
C PRO A 4 -1.87 -9.55 -14.87
N LYS A 5 -2.49 -9.68 -16.05
CA LYS A 5 -3.55 -8.77 -16.52
C LYS A 5 -4.80 -8.78 -15.64
N GLN A 6 -4.91 -9.75 -14.72
CA GLN A 6 -6.04 -9.93 -13.82
C GLN A 6 -5.54 -10.28 -12.41
N LEU A 7 -6.23 -9.78 -11.39
CA LEU A 7 -5.88 -9.94 -9.97
C LEU A 7 -6.01 -11.39 -9.45
N GLY A 8 -6.65 -12.30 -10.19
CA GLY A 8 -6.76 -13.72 -9.81
C GLY A 8 -7.57 -13.99 -8.53
N LEU A 9 -8.40 -13.03 -8.09
CA LEU A 9 -9.22 -13.18 -6.89
C LEU A 9 -10.24 -14.31 -7.05
N ARG A 10 -10.32 -15.19 -6.04
CA ARG A 10 -11.34 -16.26 -5.98
C ARG A 10 -12.68 -15.79 -5.44
N VAL A 11 -12.69 -14.65 -4.75
CA VAL A 11 -13.86 -14.08 -4.08
C VAL A 11 -13.98 -12.62 -4.51
N MET A 12 -15.22 -12.20 -4.75
CA MET A 12 -15.52 -10.79 -5.02
C MET A 12 -15.11 -9.93 -3.82
N SER A 13 -14.39 -8.85 -4.07
CA SER A 13 -13.96 -7.89 -3.04
C SER A 13 -14.42 -6.48 -3.40
N ALA A 14 -14.86 -5.72 -2.40
CA ALA A 14 -15.22 -4.32 -2.59
C ALA A 14 -13.99 -3.43 -2.86
N GLY A 15 -12.84 -3.80 -2.27
CA GLY A 15 -11.58 -3.07 -2.43
C GLY A 15 -10.36 -3.89 -2.02
N LEU A 16 -9.18 -3.33 -2.26
CA LEU A 16 -7.89 -3.90 -1.88
C LEU A 16 -6.95 -2.79 -1.41
N ILE A 17 -6.04 -3.15 -0.52
CA ILE A 17 -4.81 -2.39 -0.30
C ILE A 17 -3.77 -2.96 -1.26
N VAL A 18 -3.21 -2.12 -2.11
CA VAL A 18 -2.15 -2.50 -3.04
C VAL A 18 -0.86 -1.82 -2.64
N ASN A 19 0.21 -2.59 -2.65
CA ASN A 19 1.56 -2.08 -2.41
C ASN A 19 2.20 -1.84 -3.77
N ASP A 20 2.68 -0.64 -3.98
CA ASP A 20 3.44 -0.26 -5.16
C ASP A 20 4.95 -0.29 -4.85
N LYS A 21 5.77 -0.20 -5.89
CA LYS A 21 7.23 -0.15 -5.75
C LYS A 21 7.68 1.28 -5.52
N PHE A 22 8.74 1.46 -4.73
CA PHE A 22 9.34 2.78 -4.53
C PHE A 22 10.14 3.29 -5.73
N ASP A 23 10.74 2.37 -6.49
CA ASP A 23 11.56 2.70 -7.67
C ASP A 23 10.86 2.24 -8.96
N GLU A 24 10.86 3.12 -9.96
CA GLU A 24 10.31 2.87 -11.29
C GLU A 24 11.18 1.91 -12.13
N GLU A 25 12.38 1.55 -11.66
CA GLU A 25 13.20 0.52 -12.29
C GLU A 25 12.57 -0.87 -12.18
N GLU A 26 12.77 -1.69 -13.22
CA GLU A 26 12.12 -2.99 -13.39
C GLU A 26 12.55 -3.99 -12.30
N GLY A 27 11.86 -3.97 -11.14
CA GLY A 27 12.24 -4.79 -9.99
C GLY A 27 12.36 -4.05 -8.66
N GLY A 28 12.00 -2.75 -8.62
CA GLY A 28 12.02 -1.93 -7.40
C GLY A 28 11.41 -2.61 -6.17
N MET A 29 11.88 -2.22 -4.99
CA MET A 29 11.45 -2.80 -3.71
C MET A 29 10.08 -2.23 -3.30
N HIS A 30 9.21 -3.11 -2.78
CA HIS A 30 7.91 -2.70 -2.21
C HIS A 30 8.04 -2.10 -0.81
N GLU A 31 9.13 -2.42 -0.11
CA GLU A 31 9.44 -1.89 1.21
C GLU A 31 10.84 -1.29 1.16
N ARG A 32 10.99 -0.05 1.65
CA ARG A 32 12.29 0.58 1.82
C ARG A 32 12.70 0.45 3.28
N VAL A 33 13.79 -0.29 3.52
CA VAL A 33 14.39 -0.44 4.85
C VAL A 33 15.76 0.21 4.86
N MET A 34 15.94 1.25 5.68
CA MET A 34 17.21 1.96 5.84
C MET A 34 17.58 2.10 7.32
N LYS A 35 18.88 2.15 7.60
CA LYS A 35 19.42 2.38 8.95
C LYS A 35 20.51 3.44 8.91
N TRP A 36 20.48 4.39 9.84
CA TRP A 36 21.58 5.34 10.05
C TRP A 36 21.77 5.71 11.52
N ARG A 37 22.96 6.22 11.85
CA ARG A 37 23.25 6.82 13.15
C ARG A 37 22.90 8.30 13.11
N GLU A 38 21.94 8.73 13.91
CA GLU A 38 21.60 10.14 14.08
C GLU A 38 22.40 10.72 15.25
N ALA A 39 23.48 11.44 14.92
CA ALA A 39 24.41 11.95 15.92
C ALA A 39 23.79 13.02 16.84
N SER A 40 22.91 13.88 16.31
CA SER A 40 22.22 14.95 17.05
C SER A 40 21.33 14.43 18.17
N ASN A 41 20.68 13.29 17.94
CA ASN A 41 19.78 12.66 18.91
C ASN A 41 20.40 11.44 19.60
N HIS A 42 21.69 11.18 19.36
CA HIS A 42 22.45 10.06 19.92
C HIS A 42 21.79 8.68 19.74
N GLN A 43 21.04 8.47 18.65
CA GLN A 43 20.23 7.28 18.42
C GLN A 43 20.53 6.61 17.07
N ASP A 44 20.20 5.33 16.97
CA ASP A 44 20.13 4.62 15.70
C ASP A 44 18.69 4.74 15.18
N VAL A 45 18.54 5.23 13.94
CA VAL A 45 17.24 5.36 13.28
C VAL A 45 17.07 4.21 12.30
N TYR A 46 15.88 3.63 12.31
CA TYR A 46 15.43 2.61 11.36
C TYR A 46 14.23 3.17 10.63
N GLU A 47 14.35 3.35 9.32
CA GLU A 47 13.25 3.77 8.47
C GLU A 47 12.70 2.55 7.75
N VAL A 48 11.39 2.36 7.89
CA VAL A 48 10.60 1.41 7.10
C VAL A 48 9.52 2.22 6.42
N ALA A 49 9.54 2.25 5.10
CA ALA A 49 8.52 2.89 4.30
C ALA A 49 7.86 1.87 3.37
N GLU A 50 6.55 2.01 3.19
CA GLU A 50 5.76 1.26 2.22
C GLU A 50 4.91 2.21 1.37
N LEU A 51 4.94 2.05 0.05
CA LEU A 51 4.09 2.80 -0.85
C LEU A 51 2.79 2.01 -1.03
N ARG A 52 1.70 2.48 -0.42
CA ARG A 52 0.40 1.79 -0.47
C ARG A 52 -0.69 2.68 -1.04
N ALA A 53 -1.59 2.08 -1.80
CA ALA A 53 -2.82 2.71 -2.25
C ALA A 53 -4.03 1.85 -1.88
N GLN A 54 -5.15 2.50 -1.60
CA GLN A 54 -6.43 1.83 -1.41
C GLN A 54 -7.26 1.96 -2.69
N LEU A 55 -7.60 0.82 -3.28
CA LEU A 55 -8.36 0.77 -4.52
C LEU A 55 -9.74 0.18 -4.27
N GLN A 56 -10.77 0.87 -4.76
CA GLN A 56 -12.10 0.31 -4.89
C GLN A 56 -12.16 -0.56 -6.15
N ILE A 57 -12.52 -1.83 -5.98
CA ILE A 57 -12.54 -2.83 -7.06
C ILE A 57 -13.97 -3.11 -7.53
N CYS A 58 -14.93 -3.15 -6.61
CA CYS A 58 -16.33 -3.40 -6.92
C CYS A 58 -17.24 -2.59 -5.99
N ALA A 59 -17.89 -1.56 -6.51
CA ALA A 59 -18.81 -0.71 -5.74
C ALA A 59 -20.02 -1.50 -5.22
N GLU A 60 -20.51 -2.45 -6.01
CA GLU A 60 -21.71 -3.25 -5.69
C GLU A 60 -21.47 -4.25 -4.55
N ALA A 61 -20.21 -4.61 -4.30
CA ALA A 61 -19.84 -5.49 -3.19
C ALA A 61 -19.81 -4.77 -1.83
N GLY A 62 -19.97 -3.44 -1.81
CA GLY A 62 -19.98 -2.63 -0.60
C GLY A 62 -21.26 -1.80 -0.46
N TYR A 63 -21.54 -1.37 0.76
CA TYR A 63 -22.62 -0.43 1.04
C TYR A 63 -22.16 0.59 2.10
N MET A 64 -22.51 1.86 1.93
CA MET A 64 -22.19 2.94 2.86
C MET A 64 -23.45 3.71 3.23
N TRP A 65 -23.74 3.81 4.52
CA TRP A 65 -24.80 4.65 5.08
C TRP A 65 -24.34 6.10 5.11
N LYS A 66 -25.11 7.02 4.52
CA LYS A 66 -24.65 8.40 4.24
C LYS A 66 -24.66 9.36 5.43
N ASP A 67 -25.29 9.00 6.55
CA ASP A 67 -25.49 9.91 7.70
C ASP A 67 -24.87 9.40 9.02
N THR A 68 -24.03 8.36 8.97
CA THR A 68 -23.37 7.79 10.16
C THR A 68 -21.93 8.28 10.36
N ILE A 69 -21.35 8.92 9.35
CA ILE A 69 -20.05 9.61 9.44
C ILE A 69 -20.37 11.04 9.87
N GLY A 70 -20.09 11.35 11.13
CA GLY A 70 -20.50 12.59 11.79
C GLY A 70 -20.11 13.86 11.03
N THR A 71 -21.03 14.83 11.06
CA THR A 71 -20.80 16.26 10.75
C THR A 71 -19.70 16.86 11.61
#